data_AF-M0EGX5-F1
#
_entry.id   AF-M0EGX5-F1
#
_cell.length_a   1.000
_cell.length_b   1.000
_cell.length_c   1.000
_cell.angle_alpha   90.00
_cell.angle_beta   90.00
_cell.angle_gamma   90.00
#
_symmetry.space_group_name_H-M   'P 1'
#
loop_
_entity.id
_entity.type
_entity.pdbx_description
1 polymer ?
#
loop_
_entity_poly.entity_id
_entity_poly.type
_entity_poly.pdbx_seq_one_letter_code
_entity_poly.pdbx_strand_id
1 'polypeptide(L)'
;MVHVNMPLYDRILVPTDGSDEGELAVCHALDLAAVHGASVRAIYVVDTARYAGMPMETTWEGVGDLLYDDGEAALETVRELAADRGVDVETAVVDGSPSREIITHAEEA
;
A
#
# COMPACT_ATOMS: atom_id res chain seq x y z
N MET A 1 6.40 -5.99 -38.87
CA MET A 1 6.23 -4.91 -37.88
C MET A 1 6.01 -5.61 -36.54
N VAL A 2 7.06 -5.73 -35.74
CA VAL A 2 6.96 -6.36 -34.42
C VAL A 2 6.39 -5.27 -33.50
N HIS A 3 5.14 -5.41 -33.07
CA HIS A 3 4.65 -4.62 -31.95
C HIS A 3 5.42 -5.08 -30.72
N VAL A 4 6.47 -4.33 -30.38
CA VAL A 4 7.12 -4.47 -29.08
C VAL A 4 6.14 -3.83 -28.09
N ASN A 5 5.43 -4.66 -27.32
CA ASN A 5 4.58 -4.19 -26.23
C ASN A 5 5.51 -3.65 -25.14
N MET A 6 5.96 -2.39 -25.26
CA MET A 6 6.66 -1.73 -24.17
C MET A 6 5.67 -1.59 -23.02
N PRO A 7 5.99 -2.09 -21.82
CA PRO A 7 5.10 -1.91 -20.69
C PRO A 7 4.97 -0.42 -20.39
N LEU A 8 3.73 0.06 -20.29
CA LEU A 8 3.44 1.47 -19.99
C LEU A 8 3.80 1.82 -18.54
N TYR A 9 3.75 0.82 -17.67
CA TYR A 9 4.04 0.92 -16.26
C TYR A 9 5.19 -0.01 -15.91
N ASP A 10 6.26 0.54 -15.33
CA ASP A 10 7.36 -0.24 -14.74
C ASP A 10 7.09 -0.56 -13.25
N ARG A 11 6.33 0.32 -12.59
CA ARG A 11 5.95 0.21 -11.17
C ARG A 11 4.59 0.85 -10.91
N ILE A 12 3.81 0.26 -10.01
CA ILE A 12 2.49 0.75 -9.58
C ILE A 12 2.48 0.91 -8.05
N LEU A 13 2.15 2.10 -7.55
CA LEU A 13 1.88 2.32 -6.13
C LEU A 13 0.38 2.09 -5.86
N VAL A 14 0.06 1.31 -4.83
CA VAL A 14 -1.32 1.13 -4.36
C VAL A 14 -1.40 1.30 -2.84
N PRO A 15 -2.09 2.33 -2.33
CA PRO A 15 -2.39 2.39 -0.91
C PRO A 15 -3.51 1.40 -0.56
N THR A 16 -3.44 0.81 0.63
CA THR A 16 -4.51 0.01 1.22
C THR A 16 -4.76 0.46 2.65
N ASP A 17 -6.04 0.46 3.04
CA ASP A 17 -6.51 0.68 4.41
C ASP A 17 -7.09 -0.60 5.03
N GLY A 18 -6.96 -1.75 4.35
CA GLY A 18 -7.50 -3.04 4.78
C GLY A 18 -9.01 -3.20 4.59
N SER A 19 -9.69 -2.23 3.97
CA SER A 19 -11.11 -2.34 3.65
C SER A 19 -11.36 -3.25 2.43
N ASP A 20 -12.60 -3.75 2.32
CA ASP A 20 -13.05 -4.53 1.15
C ASP A 20 -12.88 -3.70 -0.15
N GLU A 21 -13.18 -2.39 -0.11
CA GLU A 21 -12.97 -1.49 -1.25
C GLU A 21 -11.49 -1.29 -1.58
N GLY A 22 -10.63 -1.23 -0.56
CA GLY A 22 -9.17 -1.19 -0.71
C GLY A 22 -8.63 -2.45 -1.36
N GLU A 23 -9.11 -3.63 -0.96
CA GLU A 23 -8.74 -4.91 -1.55
C GLU A 23 -9.08 -4.98 -3.06
N LEU A 24 -10.23 -4.42 -3.46
CA LEU A 24 -10.59 -4.33 -4.88
C LEU A 24 -9.59 -3.45 -5.66
N ALA A 25 -9.13 -2.35 -5.08
CA ALA A 25 -8.11 -1.50 -5.68
C ALA A 25 -6.76 -2.23 -5.79
N VAL A 26 -6.38 -2.98 -4.76
CA VAL A 26 -5.18 -3.83 -4.78
C VAL A 26 -5.26 -4.88 -5.88
N CYS A 27 -6.38 -5.60 -5.99
CA CYS A 27 -6.58 -6.61 -7.03
C CYS A 27 -6.40 -6.00 -8.42
N HIS A 28 -6.99 -4.82 -8.66
CA HIS A 28 -6.86 -4.13 -9.92
C HIS A 28 -5.41 -3.71 -10.23
N ALA A 29 -4.69 -3.19 -9.23
CA ALA A 29 -3.29 -2.80 -9.37
C ALA A 29 -2.40 -4.00 -9.70
N LEU A 30 -2.61 -5.15 -9.04
CA LEU A 30 -1.87 -6.38 -9.29
C LEU A 30 -2.17 -6.97 -10.67
N ASP A 31 -3.44 -6.99 -11.09
CA ASP A 31 -3.82 -7.45 -12.44
C ASP A 31 -3.17 -6.58 -13.52
N LEU A 32 -3.15 -5.26 -13.31
CA LEU A 32 -2.48 -4.32 -14.21
C LEU A 32 -0.96 -4.56 -14.24
N ALA A 33 -0.34 -4.78 -13.07
CA ALA A 33 1.07 -5.09 -12.97
C ALA A 33 1.43 -6.39 -13.70
N ALA A 34 0.62 -7.44 -13.55
CA ALA A 34 0.82 -8.72 -14.23
C ALA A 34 0.78 -8.58 -15.77
N VAL A 35 -0.14 -7.77 -16.31
CA VAL A 35 -0.25 -7.49 -17.75
C VAL A 35 0.97 -6.74 -18.28
N HIS A 36 1.55 -5.85 -17.47
CA HIS A 36 2.69 -5.02 -17.86
C HIS A 36 4.05 -5.60 -17.41
N GLY A 37 4.09 -6.68 -16.63
CA GLY A 37 5.33 -7.13 -16.00
C GLY A 37 5.92 -6.06 -15.05
N ALA A 38 5.06 -5.25 -14.43
CA ALA A 38 5.44 -4.20 -13.50
C ALA A 38 5.61 -4.76 -12.08
N SER A 39 6.35 -4.03 -11.24
CA SER A 39 6.35 -4.25 -9.79
C SER A 39 5.23 -3.47 -9.11
N VAL A 40 4.78 -3.92 -7.93
CA VAL A 40 3.83 -3.19 -7.10
C VAL A 40 4.50 -2.73 -5.81
N ARG A 41 4.17 -1.51 -5.37
CA ARG A 41 4.46 -1.06 -4.02
C ARG A 41 3.14 -0.81 -3.30
N ALA A 42 2.88 -1.56 -2.24
CA ALA A 42 1.70 -1.42 -1.41
C ALA A 42 2.06 -0.69 -0.11
N ILE A 43 1.27 0.32 0.25
CA ILE A 43 1.50 1.06 1.49
C ILE A 43 0.23 1.12 2.34
N TYR A 44 0.42 1.00 3.65
CA TYR A 44 -0.61 1.31 4.64
C TYR A 44 -0.15 2.56 5.40
N VAL A 45 -1.01 3.56 5.53
CA VAL A 45 -0.65 4.80 6.25
C VAL A 45 -1.39 4.88 7.58
N VAL A 46 -0.63 4.82 8.67
CA VAL A 46 -1.11 5.13 10.01
C VAL A 46 -1.27 6.64 10.09
N ASP A 47 -2.52 7.12 10.20
CA ASP A 47 -2.85 8.54 10.23
C ASP A 47 -2.49 9.18 11.60
N THR A 48 -1.19 9.30 11.87
CA THR A 48 -0.65 9.95 13.08
C THR A 48 -0.91 11.46 13.09
N ALA A 49 -1.13 12.06 11.92
CA ALA A 49 -1.43 13.49 11.78
C ALA A 49 -2.75 13.89 12.45
N ARG A 50 -3.76 13.00 12.47
CA ARG A 50 -5.02 13.22 13.22
C ARG A 50 -4.83 13.36 14.72
N TYR A 51 -3.72 12.86 15.27
CA TYR A 51 -3.49 12.73 16.71
C TYR A 51 -2.35 13.62 17.22
N ALA A 52 -1.68 14.36 16.34
CA ALA A 52 -0.53 15.23 16.64
C ALA A 52 -0.78 16.37 17.66
N GLY A 53 -1.97 16.47 18.24
CA GLY A 53 -2.34 17.44 19.28
C GLY A 53 -2.97 16.83 20.54
N MET A 54 -3.05 15.50 20.66
CA MET A 54 -3.60 14.84 21.84
C MET A 54 -2.51 14.59 22.89
N PRO A 55 -2.80 14.75 24.20
CA PRO A 55 -1.84 14.42 25.25
C PRO A 55 -1.49 12.94 25.18
N MET A 56 -0.19 12.63 25.20
CA MET A 56 0.34 11.26 25.23
C MET A 56 -0.02 10.60 26.58
N GLU A 57 -1.25 10.13 26.70
CA GLU A 57 -1.62 9.15 27.72
C GLU A 57 -1.34 7.74 27.20
N THR A 58 -1.14 6.77 28.11
CA THR A 58 -0.86 5.34 27.84
C THR A 58 -1.83 4.70 26.84
N THR A 59 -2.99 5.30 26.61
CA THR A 59 -3.97 4.95 25.57
C THR A 59 -3.41 5.05 24.15
N TRP A 60 -2.45 5.94 23.86
CA TRP A 60 -1.89 6.11 22.50
C TRP A 60 -0.99 4.95 22.10
N GLU A 61 -0.17 4.45 23.02
CA GLU A 61 0.78 3.35 22.74
C GLU A 61 0.00 2.10 22.30
N GLY A 62 -1.06 1.74 23.03
CA GLY A 62 -1.90 0.60 22.65
C GLY A 62 -2.78 0.80 21.40
N VAL A 63 -3.22 2.03 21.10
CA VAL A 63 -3.98 2.31 19.86
C VAL A 63 -3.06 2.32 18.65
N GLY A 64 -1.83 2.83 18.80
CA GLY A 64 -0.81 2.78 17.76
C GLY A 64 -0.49 1.34 17.38
N ASP A 65 -0.16 0.49 18.36
CA ASP A 65 0.17 -0.91 18.12
C ASP A 65 -0.93 -1.66 17.34
N LEU A 66 -2.21 -1.44 17.71
CA LEU A 66 -3.33 -2.03 16.98
C LEU A 66 -3.43 -1.57 15.52
N LEU A 67 -3.17 -0.28 15.25
CA LEU A 67 -3.18 0.25 13.88
C LEU A 67 -1.99 -0.28 13.05
N TYR A 68 -0.83 -0.50 13.68
CA TYR A 68 0.30 -1.15 13.01
C TYR A 68 0.00 -2.62 12.71
N ASP A 69 -0.61 -3.34 13.66
CA ASP A 69 -1.03 -4.74 13.47
C ASP A 69 -2.07 -4.87 12.35
N ASP A 70 -3.08 -3.99 12.33
CA ASP A 70 -4.08 -3.91 11.25
C ASP A 70 -3.41 -3.60 9.90
N GLY A 71 -2.43 -2.70 9.89
CA GLY A 71 -1.66 -2.35 8.70
C GLY A 71 -0.84 -3.53 8.16
N GLU A 72 -0.17 -4.29 9.02
CA GLU A 72 0.56 -5.49 8.61
C GLU A 72 -0.36 -6.60 8.14
N ALA A 73 -1.51 -6.80 8.79
CA ALA A 73 -2.51 -7.77 8.34
C ALA A 73 -3.05 -7.40 6.94
N ALA A 74 -3.36 -6.13 6.71
CA ALA A 74 -3.80 -5.65 5.40
C ALA A 74 -2.72 -5.87 4.33
N LEU A 75 -1.45 -5.57 4.65
CA LEU A 75 -0.33 -5.77 3.73
C LEU A 75 -0.01 -7.25 3.49
N GLU A 76 -0.23 -8.13 4.46
CA GLU A 76 -0.10 -9.58 4.26
C GLU A 76 -1.11 -10.09 3.23
N THR A 77 -2.37 -9.67 3.32
CA THR A 77 -3.38 -9.96 2.29
C THR A 77 -2.90 -9.52 0.90
N VAL A 78 -2.26 -8.34 0.80
CA VAL A 78 -1.68 -7.90 -0.49
C VAL A 78 -0.58 -8.85 -0.97
N ARG A 79 0.31 -9.30 -0.08
CA ARG A 79 1.40 -10.24 -0.44
C ARG A 79 0.83 -11.57 -0.94
N GLU A 80 -0.20 -12.10 -0.29
CA GLU A 80 -0.89 -13.32 -0.72
C GLU A 80 -1.50 -13.16 -2.11
N LEU A 81 -2.27 -12.08 -2.33
CA LEU A 81 -2.91 -11.79 -3.62
C LEU A 81 -1.88 -11.57 -4.74
N ALA A 82 -0.72 -10.99 -4.42
CA ALA A 82 0.37 -10.79 -5.37
C ALA A 82 1.07 -12.10 -5.72
N ALA A 83 1.31 -12.97 -4.73
CA ALA A 83 1.91 -14.28 -4.94
C ALA A 83 1.05 -15.16 -5.87
N ASP A 84 -0.27 -15.14 -5.70
CA ASP A 84 -1.22 -15.84 -6.58
C ASP A 84 -1.13 -15.38 -8.04
N ARG A 85 -0.69 -14.15 -8.28
CA ARG A 85 -0.54 -13.53 -9.60
C ARG A 85 0.89 -13.55 -10.14
N GLY A 86 1.87 -13.96 -9.33
CA GLY A 86 3.29 -13.91 -9.69
C GLY A 86 3.81 -12.48 -9.88
N VAL A 87 3.28 -11.51 -9.11
CA VAL A 87 3.69 -10.11 -9.15
C VAL A 87 4.63 -9.81 -7.98
N ASP A 88 5.77 -9.19 -8.28
CA ASP A 88 6.69 -8.72 -7.24
C ASP A 88 6.07 -7.53 -6.49
N VAL A 89 5.96 -7.65 -5.17
CA VAL A 89 5.41 -6.60 -4.30
C VAL A 89 6.35 -6.20 -3.18
N GLU A 90 6.55 -4.89 -3.03
CA GLU A 90 7.14 -4.27 -1.83
C GLU A 90 6.03 -3.70 -0.95
N THR A 91 6.12 -3.90 0.36
CA THR A 91 5.13 -3.41 1.33
C THR A 91 5.76 -2.49 2.35
N ALA A 92 5.06 -1.44 2.78
CA ALA A 92 5.50 -0.60 3.89
C ALA A 92 4.32 -0.07 4.71
N VAL A 93 4.43 -0.12 6.04
CA VAL A 93 3.61 0.70 6.93
C VAL A 93 4.30 2.05 7.11
N VAL A 94 3.54 3.14 6.96
CA VAL A 94 4.06 4.51 6.93
C VAL A 94 3.29 5.37 7.93
N ASP A 95 4.01 6.21 8.66
CA ASP A 95 3.40 7.18 9.57
C ASP A 95 3.24 8.53 8.91
N GLY A 96 2.05 9.13 9.02
CA GLY A 96 1.88 10.51 8.61
C GLY A 96 0.46 10.86 8.25
N SER A 97 0.30 11.74 7.25
CA SER A 97 -1.00 12.05 6.68
C SER A 97 -1.20 11.20 5.42
N PRO A 98 -2.27 10.39 5.31
CA PRO A 98 -2.46 9.48 4.18
C PRO A 98 -2.27 10.12 2.82
N SER A 99 -2.92 11.27 2.57
CA SER A 99 -2.81 11.96 1.28
C SER A 99 -1.40 12.44 0.98
N ARG A 100 -0.65 12.88 2.00
CA ARG A 100 0.73 13.37 1.83
C ARG A 100 1.68 12.21 1.55
N GLU A 101 1.62 11.17 2.38
CA GLU A 101 2.52 10.03 2.26
C GLU A 101 2.29 9.26 0.96
N ILE A 102 1.03 9.13 0.51
CA ILE A 102 0.72 8.52 -0.80
C ILE A 102 1.38 9.29 -1.94
N ILE A 103 1.30 10.63 -1.93
CA ILE A 103 1.92 11.45 -2.99
C ILE A 103 3.44 11.33 -2.92
N THR A 104 4.02 11.44 -1.72
CA THR A 104 5.47 11.32 -1.55
C THR A 104 5.99 9.98 -2.05
N HIS A 105 5.35 8.87 -1.66
CA HIS A 105 5.75 7.56 -2.15
C HIS A 105 5.49 7.35 -3.65
N ALA A 106 4.55 8.08 -4.26
CA ALA A 106 4.32 8.04 -5.70
C ALA A 106 5.41 8.82 -6.48
N GLU A 107 5.98 9.86 -5.89
CA GLU A 107 7.05 10.67 -6.50
C GLU A 107 8.43 10.03 -6.35
N GLU A 108 8.64 9.24 -5.30
CA GLU A 108 9.89 8.49 -5.06
C GLU A 108 9.98 7.15 -5.81
N ALA A 109 8.87 6.71 -6.40
CA ALA A 109 8.72 5.41 -7.05
C ALA A 109 9.35 5.34 -8.45
#